data_AF-A0A7X4KBZ9-F1
#
_entry.id   AF-A0A7X4KBZ9-F1
#
_cell.length_a   1.000
_cell.length_b   1.000
_cell.length_c   1.000
_cell.angle_alpha   90.00
_cell.angle_beta   90.00
_cell.angle_gamma   90.00
#
_symmetry.space_group_name_H-M   'P 1'
#
loop_
_entity.id
_entity.type
_entity.pdbx_description
1 polymer ?
#
loop_
_entity_poly.entity_id
_entity_poly.type
_entity_poly.pdbx_seq_one_letter_code
_entity_poly.pdbx_strand_id
1 'polypeptide(L)'
;MNVLSYVESVPFDIANEGLFYCFRAFNELDWPKEMRGDFFFDGPSSIPRAESRVITLAILAGIKEQEGKPLDEIDKETLNKYAVEIGDAGDVLAARLLIAHRQRISA
;
A
#
# COMPACT_ATOMS: atom_id res chain seq x y z
N MET A 1 14.11 0.45 2.10
CA MET A 1 13.12 -0.63 2.34
C MET A 1 12.72 -1.25 0.99
N ASN A 2 12.19 -2.48 0.94
CA ASN A 2 11.59 -3.05 -0.29
C ASN A 2 10.10 -3.28 -0.07
N VAL A 3 9.21 -2.55 -0.76
CA VAL A 3 7.75 -2.71 -0.62
C VAL A 3 7.29 -4.10 -1.09
N LEU A 4 7.88 -4.63 -2.17
CA LEU A 4 7.47 -5.90 -2.76
C LEU A 4 7.56 -7.07 -1.77
N SER A 5 8.55 -7.07 -0.86
CA SER A 5 8.72 -8.15 0.12
C SER A 5 7.59 -8.23 1.15
N TYR A 6 6.83 -7.15 1.35
CA TYR A 6 5.67 -7.14 2.26
C TYR A 6 4.43 -7.79 1.63
N VAL A 7 4.38 -7.83 0.31
CA VAL A 7 3.17 -8.22 -0.44
C VAL A 7 3.32 -9.49 -1.25
N GLU A 8 4.56 -9.95 -1.51
CA GLU A 8 4.81 -11.10 -2.39
C GLU A 8 4.34 -12.44 -1.82
N SER A 9 4.18 -12.54 -0.50
CA SER A 9 3.80 -13.78 0.20
C SER A 9 2.31 -13.92 0.44
N VAL A 10 1.51 -12.90 0.09
CA VAL A 10 0.06 -12.89 0.32
C VAL A 10 -0.74 -12.95 -0.99
N PRO A 11 -2.02 -13.33 -0.94
CA PRO A 11 -2.89 -13.30 -2.11
C PRO A 11 -2.95 -11.93 -2.79
N PHE A 12 -3.09 -11.92 -4.11
CA PHE A 12 -3.08 -10.71 -4.94
C PHE A 12 -4.10 -9.66 -4.45
N ASP A 13 -5.30 -10.08 -4.11
CA ASP A 13 -6.37 -9.21 -3.66
C ASP A 13 -6.05 -8.56 -2.30
N ILE A 14 -5.44 -9.31 -1.38
CA ILE A 14 -4.97 -8.80 -0.08
C ILE A 14 -3.83 -7.79 -0.29
N ALA A 15 -2.85 -8.14 -1.14
CA ALA A 15 -1.74 -7.26 -1.48
C ALA A 15 -2.22 -5.96 -2.15
N ASN A 16 -3.06 -6.07 -3.17
CA ASN A 16 -3.57 -4.92 -3.93
C ASN A 16 -4.37 -3.96 -3.04
N GLU A 17 -5.24 -4.49 -2.17
CA GLU A 17 -5.95 -3.67 -1.19
C GLU A 17 -4.99 -3.04 -0.17
N GLY A 18 -3.97 -3.77 0.29
CA GLY A 18 -2.96 -3.24 1.20
C GLY A 18 -2.19 -2.05 0.62
N LEU A 19 -1.75 -2.16 -0.64
CA LEU A 19 -1.08 -1.09 -1.40
C LEU A 19 -2.01 0.10 -1.63
N PHE A 20 -3.29 -0.14 -1.95
CA PHE A 20 -4.30 0.92 -2.09
C PHE A 20 -4.41 1.79 -0.84
N TYR A 21 -4.49 1.17 0.35
CA TYR A 21 -4.56 1.95 1.59
C TYR A 21 -3.26 2.68 1.94
N CYS A 22 -2.10 2.24 1.45
CA CYS A 22 -0.85 3.01 1.59
C CYS A 22 -0.94 4.33 0.82
N PHE A 23 -1.44 4.32 -0.42
CA PHE A 23 -1.70 5.55 -1.17
C PHE A 23 -2.71 6.45 -0.48
N ARG A 24 -3.78 5.88 0.10
CA ARG A 24 -4.74 6.65 0.89
C ARG A 24 -4.08 7.33 2.08
N ALA A 25 -3.23 6.62 2.82
CA ALA A 25 -2.50 7.19 3.93
C ALA A 25 -1.66 8.39 3.49
N PHE A 26 -1.04 8.34 2.31
CA PHE A 26 -0.30 9.49 1.75
C PHE A 26 -1.23 10.63 1.34
N ASN A 27 -2.39 10.35 0.73
CA ASN A 27 -3.36 11.38 0.36
C ASN A 27 -3.90 12.13 1.59
N GLU A 28 -4.09 11.46 2.73
CA GLU A 28 -4.48 12.15 3.98
C GLU A 28 -3.41 13.15 4.45
N LEU A 29 -2.13 12.95 4.10
CA LEU A 29 -1.06 13.87 4.52
C LEU A 29 -1.17 15.24 3.84
N ASP A 30 -1.82 15.35 2.69
CA ASP A 30 -2.09 16.62 2.00
C ASP A 30 -3.13 17.48 2.75
N TRP A 31 -3.91 16.89 3.66
CA TRP A 31 -4.89 17.61 4.48
C TRP A 31 -4.27 18.14 5.78
N PRO A 32 -4.82 19.24 6.34
CA PRO A 32 -4.50 19.67 7.70
C PRO A 32 -4.73 18.55 8.71
N LYS A 33 -3.87 18.44 9.75
CA LYS A 33 -3.90 17.32 10.71
C LYS A 33 -5.27 17.11 11.35
N GLU A 34 -6.00 18.20 11.59
CA GLU A 34 -7.31 18.20 12.23
C GLU A 34 -8.42 17.65 11.33
N MET A 35 -8.18 17.60 10.01
CA MET A 35 -9.12 17.12 8.99
C MET A 35 -8.82 15.70 8.52
N ARG A 36 -7.68 15.12 8.92
CA ARG A 36 -7.27 13.78 8.49
C ARG A 36 -8.19 12.73 9.10
N GLY A 37 -8.76 11.90 8.26
CA GLY A 37 -9.62 10.79 8.67
C GLY A 37 -8.82 9.52 8.96
N ASP A 38 -9.52 8.47 9.39
CA ASP A 38 -8.97 7.11 9.28
C ASP A 38 -8.96 6.72 7.79
N PHE A 39 -7.76 6.64 7.19
CA PHE A 39 -7.58 6.29 5.78
C PHE A 39 -8.09 4.90 5.41
N PHE A 40 -8.42 4.06 6.39
CA PHE A 40 -9.09 2.78 6.17
C PHE A 40 -10.60 2.90 5.92
N PHE A 41 -11.25 3.98 6.35
CA PHE A 41 -12.70 4.14 6.25
C PHE A 41 -13.05 5.25 5.26
N ASP A 42 -13.41 4.88 4.04
CA ASP A 42 -13.88 5.82 3.00
C ASP A 42 -15.39 6.08 3.06
N GLY A 43 -16.13 5.22 3.78
CA GLY A 43 -17.57 5.23 3.84
C GLY A 43 -18.13 4.17 4.79
N PRO A 44 -19.45 4.20 5.07
CA PRO A 44 -20.08 3.40 6.13
C PRO A 44 -19.97 1.87 5.96
N SER A 45 -19.71 1.43 4.72
CA SER A 45 -19.64 0.01 4.32
C SER A 45 -18.24 -0.45 3.90
N SER A 46 -17.26 0.46 3.92
CA SER A 46 -15.91 0.19 3.46
C SER A 46 -15.06 -0.28 4.65
N ILE A 47 -15.24 -1.55 5.02
CA ILE A 47 -14.44 -2.20 6.07
C ILE A 47 -13.29 -2.94 5.39
N PRO A 48 -12.02 -2.53 5.60
CA PRO A 48 -10.89 -3.25 5.03
C PRO A 48 -10.77 -4.65 5.63
N ARG A 49 -10.28 -5.60 4.83
CA ARG A 49 -9.91 -6.93 5.35
C ARG A 49 -8.80 -6.81 6.39
N ALA A 50 -8.84 -7.66 7.41
CA ALA A 50 -7.89 -7.61 8.52
C ALA A 50 -6.45 -7.81 8.05
N GLU A 51 -6.24 -8.73 7.12
CA GLU A 51 -4.94 -9.03 6.52
C GLU A 51 -4.41 -7.84 5.72
N SER A 52 -5.26 -7.16 4.97
CA SER A 52 -4.89 -5.94 4.23
C SER A 52 -4.50 -4.82 5.19
N ARG A 53 -5.22 -4.64 6.30
CA ARG A 53 -4.82 -3.67 7.35
C ARG A 53 -3.43 -3.97 7.90
N VAL A 54 -3.14 -5.24 8.18
CA VAL A 54 -1.83 -5.67 8.72
C VAL A 54 -0.71 -5.29 7.76
N ILE A 55 -0.87 -5.58 6.47
CA ILE A 55 0.15 -5.26 5.46
C ILE A 55 0.31 -3.76 5.28
N THR A 56 -0.80 -3.02 5.16
CA THR A 56 -0.75 -1.55 5.07
C THR A 56 0.02 -0.96 6.24
N LEU A 57 -0.31 -1.36 7.47
CA LEU A 57 0.38 -0.87 8.66
C LEU A 57 1.85 -1.28 8.69
N ALA A 58 2.18 -2.49 8.24
CA ALA A 58 3.57 -2.95 8.16
C ALA A 58 4.40 -2.14 7.17
N ILE A 59 3.87 -1.83 5.98
CA ILE A 59 4.53 -0.99 4.98
C ILE A 59 4.73 0.43 5.53
N LEU A 60 3.69 1.05 6.07
CA LEU A 60 3.75 2.40 6.65
C LEU A 60 4.73 2.48 7.83
N ALA A 61 4.77 1.43 8.68
CA ALA A 61 5.73 1.33 9.77
C ALA A 61 7.17 1.19 9.25
N GLY A 62 7.39 0.38 8.21
CA GLY A 62 8.70 0.21 7.59
C GLY A 62 9.22 1.51 6.96
N ILE A 63 8.35 2.32 6.36
CA ILE A 63 8.71 3.66 5.84
C ILE A 63 9.11 4.58 6.99
N LYS A 64 8.30 4.63 8.06
CA LYS A 64 8.61 5.43 9.26
C LYS A 64 9.95 5.03 9.88
N GLU A 65 10.24 3.73 9.95
CA GLU A 65 11.50 3.20 10.46
C GLU A 65 12.67 3.60 9.57
N GLN A 66 12.53 3.42 8.26
CA GLN A 66 13.55 3.75 7.26
C GLN A 66 13.93 5.24 7.25
N GLU A 67 12.95 6.12 7.43
CA GLU A 67 13.14 7.57 7.46
C GLU A 67 13.46 8.14 8.85
N GLY A 68 13.29 7.33 9.91
CA GLY A 68 13.55 7.74 11.29
C GLY A 68 12.63 8.86 11.80
N LYS A 69 11.48 9.09 11.16
CA LYS A 69 10.55 10.18 11.49
C LYS A 69 9.09 9.81 11.18
N PRO A 70 8.10 10.44 11.85
CA PRO A 70 6.68 10.27 11.52
C PRO A 70 6.37 10.55 10.04
N LEU A 71 5.38 9.84 9.47
CA LEU A 71 4.99 9.99 8.06
C LEU A 71 4.65 11.44 7.67
N ASP A 72 4.02 12.19 8.57
CA ASP A 72 3.63 13.59 8.36
C ASP A 72 4.78 14.59 8.50
N GLU A 73 5.99 14.12 8.82
CA GLU A 73 7.23 14.89 8.83
C GLU A 73 8.19 14.48 7.68
N ILE A 74 7.81 13.50 6.86
CA ILE A 74 8.53 13.12 5.64
C ILE A 74 8.24 14.15 4.55
N ASP A 75 9.28 14.60 3.86
CA ASP A 75 9.13 15.55 2.77
C ASP A 75 8.40 14.91 1.56
N LYS A 76 7.78 15.77 0.75
CA LYS A 76 6.96 15.33 -0.39
C LYS A 76 7.76 14.56 -1.44
N GLU A 77 9.04 14.87 -1.64
CA GLU A 77 9.87 14.16 -2.63
C GLU A 77 10.10 12.72 -2.19
N THR A 78 10.40 12.53 -0.90
CA THR A 78 10.62 11.21 -0.31
C THR A 78 9.32 10.39 -0.28
N LEU A 79 8.18 11.00 0.09
CA LEU A 79 6.87 10.32 0.00
C LEU A 79 6.54 9.91 -1.44
N ASN A 80 6.86 10.75 -2.44
CA ASN A 80 6.65 10.42 -3.84
C ASN A 80 7.51 9.21 -4.29
N LYS A 81 8.73 9.04 -3.77
CA LYS A 81 9.55 7.86 -4.05
C LYS A 81 8.87 6.59 -3.54
N TYR A 82 8.35 6.61 -2.31
CA TYR A 82 7.59 5.47 -1.78
C TYR A 82 6.28 5.23 -2.54
N ALA A 83 5.61 6.28 -2.99
CA ALA A 83 4.40 6.15 -3.83
C ALA A 83 4.72 5.42 -5.15
N VAL A 84 5.87 5.71 -5.77
CA VAL A 84 6.36 4.99 -6.95
C VAL A 84 6.68 3.53 -6.61
N GLU A 85 7.41 3.26 -5.52
CA GLU A 85 7.75 1.89 -5.11
C GLU A 85 6.50 1.03 -4.83
N ILE A 86 5.47 1.61 -4.22
CA ILE A 86 4.16 0.96 -3.99
C ILE A 86 3.47 0.67 -5.33
N GLY A 87 3.52 1.61 -6.28
CA GLY A 87 3.01 1.41 -7.64
C GLY A 87 3.72 0.28 -8.37
N ASP A 88 5.05 0.28 -8.36
CA ASP A 88 5.89 -0.75 -8.98
C ASP A 88 5.61 -2.14 -8.39
N ALA A 89 5.42 -2.24 -7.07
CA ALA A 89 5.03 -3.49 -6.43
C ALA A 89 3.65 -3.98 -6.93
N GLY A 90 2.69 -3.07 -7.10
CA GLY A 90 1.38 -3.37 -7.70
C GLY A 90 1.49 -3.89 -9.14
N ASP A 91 2.31 -3.25 -9.97
CA ASP A 91 2.54 -3.64 -11.36
C ASP A 91 3.17 -5.03 -11.46
N VAL A 92 4.15 -5.34 -10.60
CA VAL A 92 4.76 -6.68 -10.53
C VAL A 92 3.72 -7.75 -10.18
N LEU A 93 2.85 -7.48 -9.21
CA LEU A 93 1.79 -8.41 -8.79
C LEU A 93 0.76 -8.62 -9.91
N ALA A 94 0.36 -7.56 -10.61
CA ALA A 94 -0.58 -7.62 -11.73
C ALA A 94 0.01 -8.45 -12.89
N ALA A 95 1.28 -8.25 -13.22
CA ALA A 95 1.98 -9.03 -14.24
C ALA A 95 2.01 -10.53 -13.90
N ARG A 96 2.25 -10.90 -12.63
CA ARG A 96 2.21 -12.30 -12.15
C ARG A 96 0.83 -12.92 -12.34
N LEU A 97 -0.23 -12.18 -12.02
CA LEU A 97 -1.61 -12.65 -12.20
C LEU A 97 -1.93 -12.90 -13.69
N LEU A 98 -1.50 -12.00 -14.58
CA LEU A 98 -1.67 -12.16 -16.03
C LEU A 98 -0.95 -13.41 -16.57
N ILE A 99 0.28 -13.66 -16.12
CA ILE A 99 1.05 -14.85 -16.52
C ILE A 99 0.36 -16.13 -16.03
N ALA A 100 -0.03 -16.18 -14.75
CA ALA A 100 -0.72 -17.33 -14.17
C ALA A 100 -2.06 -17.62 -14.90
N HIS A 101 -2.80 -16.57 -15.26
CA HIS A 101 -4.04 -16.73 -16.03
C HIS A 101 -3.79 -17.31 -17.43
N ARG A 102 -2.77 -16.81 -18.15
CA ARG A 102 -2.40 -17.35 -19.46
C ARG A 102 -1.98 -18.81 -19.39
N GLN A 103 -1.21 -19.20 -18.39
CA GLN A 103 -0.78 -20.59 -18.21
C GLN A 103 -1.95 -21.53 -17.93
N ARG A 104 -2.98 -21.06 -17.22
CA ARG A 104 -4.19 -21.83 -16.91
C ARG A 104 -5.09 -22.07 -18.13
N ILE A 105 -5.13 -21.15 -19.09
CA ILE A 105 -5.92 -21.31 -20.33
C ILE A 105 -5.23 -22.26 -21.32
N SER A 106 -3.90 -22.35 -21.27
CA SER A 106 -3.10 -23.19 -22.18
C SER A 106 -2.88 -24.62 -21.70
N ALA A 107 -3.39 -25.00 -20.52
CA ALA A 107 -3.25 -26.33 -19.90
C ALA A 107 -4.57 -27.11 -19.99
#